data_AF-A0A1X2FDB6-F1
#
_entry.id   AF-A0A1X2FDB6-F1
#
_cell.length_a   1.000
_cell.length_b   1.000
_cell.length_c   1.000
_cell.angle_alpha   90.00
_cell.angle_beta   90.00
_cell.angle_gamma   90.00
#
_symmetry.space_group_name_H-M   'P 1'
#
loop_
_entity.id
_entity.type
_entity.pdbx_description
1 polymer ?
#
loop_
_entity_poly.entity_id
_entity_poly.type
_entity_poly.pdbx_seq_one_letter_code
_entity_poly.pdbx_strand_id
1 'polypeptide(L)'
;MPQTGPWTGDPVWLADVLRAEGVDLVEYPGWRTRGHGDFKDIRGVMVHHTGSDNASAASIADGRPDLAGPLSQLHIARDGTVTLVAVGVAWHAGAGMYPWLPTNMGNWHLIGIECANSGTSPTAPHRQNWPDAQYFAMVRCCAAINRRLAQSSARTIGHKEYAGRAQGKWDPGAIDMDTLRADIQAQIGTIANPAPTPRPPVPVGEYADVLLFRPMQGPQVAELQRRLNAVNAPSAPDLAVDGMFGPLTEAAVRAFQRRTGGLKVDGIVGPATAAALKLKVAPAAA
;
A
#
# COMPACT_ATOMS: atom_id res chain seq x y z
N MET A 1 16.49 -18.66 0.60
CA MET A 1 16.33 -18.79 -0.86
C MET A 1 15.26 -17.80 -1.33
N PRO A 2 15.47 -16.99 -2.37
CA PRO A 2 14.44 -16.10 -2.91
C PRO A 2 13.26 -16.91 -3.50
N GLN A 3 12.03 -16.44 -3.32
CA GLN A 3 10.83 -17.04 -3.89
C GLN A 3 10.68 -16.57 -5.33
N THR A 4 11.27 -17.32 -6.26
CA THR A 4 11.15 -17.11 -7.71
C THR A 4 10.14 -18.05 -8.38
N GLY A 5 9.57 -18.97 -7.60
CA GLY A 5 8.55 -19.94 -8.02
C GLY A 5 7.11 -19.50 -7.70
N PRO A 6 6.10 -20.37 -7.97
CA PRO A 6 4.69 -20.06 -7.72
C PRO A 6 4.41 -19.73 -6.24
N TRP A 7 3.31 -19.03 -6.00
CA TRP A 7 2.85 -18.69 -4.64
C TRP A 7 2.68 -19.95 -3.78
N THR A 8 3.21 -19.92 -2.56
CA THR A 8 3.28 -21.09 -1.67
C THR A 8 2.40 -20.97 -0.42
N GLY A 9 1.46 -20.02 -0.40
CA GLY A 9 0.65 -19.71 0.77
C GLY A 9 1.35 -18.78 1.77
N ASP A 10 0.73 -18.62 2.93
CA ASP A 10 1.11 -17.66 3.97
C ASP A 10 2.61 -17.69 4.33
N PRO A 11 3.18 -16.54 4.76
CA PRO A 11 4.61 -16.35 4.98
C PRO A 11 5.09 -16.99 6.28
N VAL A 12 4.91 -18.30 6.44
CA VAL A 12 5.48 -19.08 7.56
C VAL A 12 7.01 -19.00 7.64
N TRP A 13 7.66 -18.59 6.55
CA TRP A 13 9.08 -18.30 6.46
C TRP A 13 9.50 -16.96 7.11
N LEU A 14 8.56 -16.12 7.54
CA LEU A 14 8.83 -14.74 7.97
C LEU A 14 9.78 -14.69 9.17
N ALA A 15 9.61 -15.58 10.16
CA ALA A 15 10.49 -15.63 11.31
C ALA A 15 11.96 -15.92 10.93
N ASP A 16 12.17 -16.86 10.01
CA ASP A 16 13.52 -17.30 9.62
C ASP A 16 14.26 -16.19 8.86
N VAL A 17 13.58 -15.50 7.94
CA VAL A 17 14.23 -14.44 7.15
C VAL A 17 14.52 -13.21 7.99
N LEU A 18 13.67 -12.89 8.97
CA LEU A 18 13.91 -11.78 9.90
C LEU A 18 15.11 -12.08 10.80
N ARG A 19 15.20 -13.29 11.36
CA ARG A 19 16.37 -13.72 12.16
C ARG A 19 17.65 -13.70 11.33
N ALA A 20 17.61 -14.16 10.09
CA ALA A 20 18.76 -14.13 9.19
C ALA A 20 19.25 -12.70 8.88
N GLU A 21 18.35 -11.71 8.95
CA GLU A 21 18.69 -10.28 8.79
C GLU A 21 19.17 -9.62 10.11
N GLY A 22 19.34 -10.40 11.18
CA GLY A 22 19.77 -9.90 12.48
C GLY A 22 18.71 -9.07 13.21
N VAL A 23 17.42 -9.31 12.94
CA VAL A 23 16.31 -8.71 13.67
C VAL A 23 16.20 -9.34 15.07
N ASP A 24 16.08 -8.49 16.11
CA ASP A 24 15.71 -8.92 17.46
C ASP A 24 14.22 -9.33 17.47
N LEU A 25 13.98 -10.62 17.25
CA LEU A 25 12.65 -11.16 16.94
C LEU A 25 12.03 -11.90 18.14
N VAL A 26 10.83 -11.45 18.51
CA VAL A 26 9.92 -12.13 19.44
C VAL A 26 8.77 -12.78 18.66
N GLU A 27 8.40 -14.01 19.03
CA GLU A 27 7.25 -14.72 18.47
C GLU A 27 6.03 -14.56 19.39
N TYR A 28 4.95 -13.94 18.91
CA TYR A 28 3.72 -13.79 19.71
C TYR A 28 2.96 -15.13 19.81
N PRO A 29 2.37 -15.51 20.96
CA PRO A 29 1.62 -16.76 21.06
C PRO A 29 0.54 -16.94 19.97
N GLY A 30 0.62 -18.07 19.26
CA GLY A 30 -0.30 -18.42 18.18
C GLY A 30 -0.05 -17.73 16.84
N TRP A 31 1.06 -17.00 16.66
CA TRP A 31 1.34 -16.23 15.43
C TRP A 31 1.25 -17.05 14.13
N ARG A 32 1.61 -18.34 14.18
CA ARG A 32 1.61 -19.24 13.01
C ARG A 32 0.23 -19.53 12.44
N THR A 33 -0.83 -19.36 13.23
CA THR A 33 -2.22 -19.64 12.82
C THR A 33 -3.10 -18.41 12.95
N ARG A 34 -2.53 -17.26 13.30
CA ARG A 34 -3.26 -16.00 13.49
C ARG A 34 -3.39 -15.26 12.17
N GLY A 35 -4.58 -14.73 11.91
CA GLY A 35 -4.92 -13.96 10.72
C GLY A 35 -6.42 -14.02 10.42
N HIS A 36 -6.85 -13.27 9.41
CA HIS A 36 -8.22 -13.26 8.89
C HIS A 36 -8.36 -14.11 7.61
N GLY A 37 -7.62 -15.22 7.56
CA GLY A 37 -7.46 -16.09 6.40
C GLY A 37 -6.15 -15.87 5.64
N ASP A 38 -6.05 -16.52 4.49
CA ASP A 38 -4.79 -16.64 3.75
C ASP A 38 -4.56 -15.47 2.77
N PHE A 39 -3.29 -15.16 2.54
CA PHE A 39 -2.83 -14.25 1.51
C PHE A 39 -3.16 -14.79 0.10
N LYS A 40 -3.55 -13.89 -0.81
CA LYS A 40 -3.77 -14.23 -2.22
C LYS A 40 -2.45 -14.39 -2.97
N ASP A 41 -1.55 -13.45 -2.73
CA ASP A 41 -0.12 -13.49 -3.00
C ASP A 41 0.54 -12.44 -2.07
N ILE A 42 1.87 -12.34 -2.05
CA ILE A 42 2.56 -11.24 -1.35
C ILE A 42 3.39 -10.46 -2.36
N ARG A 43 3.14 -9.16 -2.44
CA ARG A 43 3.75 -8.24 -3.41
C ARG A 43 4.70 -7.25 -2.79
N GLY A 44 4.77 -7.18 -1.45
CA GLY A 44 5.59 -6.21 -0.76
C GLY A 44 5.21 -5.98 0.70
N VAL A 45 5.60 -4.82 1.21
CA VAL A 45 5.47 -4.41 2.60
C VAL A 45 4.78 -3.06 2.70
N MET A 46 3.88 -2.90 3.66
CA MET A 46 3.31 -1.62 4.06
C MET A 46 3.80 -1.25 5.47
N VAL A 47 4.39 -0.07 5.60
CA VAL A 47 4.83 0.47 6.89
C VAL A 47 3.84 1.50 7.43
N HIS A 48 3.65 1.45 8.75
CA HIS A 48 2.70 2.25 9.50
C HIS A 48 3.36 2.82 10.77
N HIS A 49 2.71 3.81 11.37
CA HIS A 49 2.85 4.05 12.80
C HIS A 49 1.48 3.92 13.47
N THR A 50 1.50 3.44 14.70
CA THR A 50 0.28 3.09 15.45
C THR A 50 -0.50 4.29 15.99
N GLY A 51 0.12 5.47 16.03
CA GLY A 51 -0.41 6.68 16.65
C GLY A 51 -0.19 6.71 18.17
N SER A 52 0.63 5.79 18.69
CA SER A 52 0.96 5.67 20.11
C SER A 52 2.37 5.13 20.29
N ASP A 53 3.18 5.79 21.12
CA ASP A 53 4.51 5.29 21.49
C ASP A 53 4.45 4.03 22.37
N ASN A 54 3.26 3.69 22.90
CA ASN A 54 3.03 2.60 23.84
C ASN A 54 2.23 1.44 23.24
N ALA A 55 1.96 1.45 21.93
CA ALA A 55 1.30 0.33 21.27
C ALA A 55 2.11 -0.96 21.51
N SER A 56 1.45 -2.02 21.97
CA SER A 56 2.08 -3.30 22.29
C SER A 56 1.77 -4.34 21.22
N ALA A 57 2.59 -5.40 21.12
CA ALA A 57 2.29 -6.51 20.25
C ALA A 57 0.91 -7.14 20.54
N ALA A 58 0.46 -7.15 21.80
CA ALA A 58 -0.89 -7.60 22.15
C ALA A 58 -1.98 -6.69 21.56
N SER A 59 -1.81 -5.37 21.60
CA SER A 59 -2.77 -4.45 20.96
C SER A 59 -2.85 -4.64 19.44
N ILE A 60 -1.76 -5.08 18.81
CA ILE A 60 -1.74 -5.46 17.40
C ILE A 60 -2.41 -6.82 17.19
N ALA A 61 -2.14 -7.80 18.04
CA ALA A 61 -2.64 -9.17 17.92
C ALA A 61 -4.14 -9.30 18.16
N ASP A 62 -4.65 -8.58 19.15
CA ASP A 62 -6.04 -8.64 19.61
C ASP A 62 -6.89 -7.55 18.95
N GLY A 63 -6.26 -6.45 18.56
CA GLY A 63 -6.88 -5.32 17.91
C GLY A 63 -7.50 -4.33 18.89
N ARG A 64 -8.57 -3.68 18.43
CA ARG A 64 -9.27 -2.62 19.16
C ARG A 64 -10.78 -2.87 19.12
N PRO A 65 -11.58 -2.23 20.00
CA PRO A 65 -13.01 -2.52 20.12
C PRO A 65 -13.81 -2.43 18.82
N ASP A 66 -13.40 -1.56 17.88
CA ASP A 66 -14.02 -1.35 16.58
C ASP A 66 -13.36 -2.16 15.44
N LEU A 67 -12.24 -2.84 15.69
CA LEU A 67 -11.52 -3.63 14.68
C LEU A 67 -10.73 -4.78 15.32
N ALA A 68 -11.21 -6.00 15.09
CA ALA A 68 -10.54 -7.21 15.56
C ALA A 68 -9.13 -7.38 14.97
N GLY A 69 -8.19 -7.80 15.79
CA GLY A 69 -6.83 -8.13 15.36
C GLY A 69 -6.75 -9.43 14.55
N PRO A 70 -5.61 -9.70 13.88
CA PRO A 70 -4.41 -8.88 13.91
C PRO A 70 -4.51 -7.61 13.06
N LEU A 71 -3.93 -6.52 13.57
CA LEU A 71 -3.85 -5.21 12.89
C LEU A 71 -2.62 -5.07 12.01
N SER A 72 -1.63 -5.96 12.14
CA SER A 72 -0.50 -6.14 11.24
C SER A 72 0.18 -7.49 11.50
N GLN A 73 1.08 -7.91 10.62
CA GLN A 73 1.88 -9.11 10.83
C GLN A 73 3.04 -8.83 11.78
N LEU A 74 3.67 -7.66 11.69
CA LEU A 74 4.79 -7.26 12.54
C LEU A 74 4.44 -6.03 13.38
N HIS A 75 4.88 -6.05 14.63
CA HIS A 75 4.94 -4.91 15.53
C HIS A 75 6.42 -4.56 15.79
N ILE A 76 6.76 -3.27 15.81
CA ILE A 76 8.11 -2.80 16.17
C ILE A 76 8.02 -1.82 17.34
N ALA A 77 8.60 -2.21 18.48
CA ALA A 77 8.70 -1.37 19.66
C ALA A 77 9.70 -0.21 19.46
N ARG A 78 9.68 0.77 20.38
CA ARG A 78 10.54 1.97 20.32
C ARG A 78 12.04 1.64 20.40
N ASP A 79 12.37 0.57 21.10
CA ASP A 79 13.74 0.05 21.27
C ASP A 79 14.20 -0.82 20.09
N GLY A 80 13.36 -1.03 19.07
CA GLY A 80 13.68 -1.82 17.90
C GLY A 80 13.40 -3.31 18.02
N THR A 81 12.88 -3.80 19.16
CA THR A 81 12.38 -5.18 19.26
C THR A 81 11.21 -5.38 18.30
N VAL A 82 11.27 -6.44 17.51
CA VAL A 82 10.24 -6.80 16.52
C VAL A 82 9.47 -7.99 17.03
N THR A 83 8.15 -7.88 17.09
CA THR A 83 7.28 -9.01 17.40
C THR A 83 6.55 -9.47 16.15
N LEU A 84 6.69 -10.76 15.82
CA LEU A 84 5.90 -11.44 14.80
C LEU A 84 4.56 -11.86 15.41
N VAL A 85 3.51 -11.17 14.99
CA VAL A 85 2.15 -11.28 15.54
C VAL A 85 1.32 -12.32 14.78
N ALA A 86 1.45 -12.36 13.45
CA ALA A 86 0.62 -13.19 12.58
C ALA A 86 1.34 -13.52 11.27
N VAL A 87 1.01 -14.67 10.66
CA VAL A 87 1.33 -14.95 9.25
C VAL A 87 0.16 -14.72 8.32
N GLY A 88 -1.08 -14.89 8.78
CA GLY A 88 -2.24 -14.67 7.92
C GLY A 88 -2.52 -13.19 7.66
N VAL A 89 -3.57 -12.93 6.90
CA VAL A 89 -4.03 -11.58 6.56
C VAL A 89 -4.34 -10.77 7.83
N ALA A 90 -3.93 -9.49 7.82
CA ALA A 90 -4.18 -8.54 8.90
C ALA A 90 -4.96 -7.32 8.38
N TRP A 91 -5.73 -6.68 9.24
CA TRP A 91 -6.53 -5.50 8.89
C TRP A 91 -5.75 -4.19 9.03
N HIS A 92 -4.75 -3.98 8.16
CA HIS A 92 -3.84 -2.84 8.22
C HIS A 92 -4.05 -1.79 7.11
N ALA A 93 -4.29 -2.21 5.87
CA ALA A 93 -4.30 -1.32 4.71
C ALA A 93 -5.66 -0.62 4.50
N GLY A 94 -6.76 -1.36 4.63
CA GLY A 94 -8.11 -0.85 4.35
C GLY A 94 -8.28 -0.33 2.92
N ALA A 95 -9.11 0.71 2.76
CA ALA A 95 -9.39 1.34 1.47
C ALA A 95 -8.22 2.19 0.95
N GLY A 96 -7.83 1.98 -0.29
CA GLY A 96 -6.70 2.71 -0.88
C GLY A 96 -6.28 2.12 -2.21
N MET A 97 -5.23 2.68 -2.80
CA MET A 97 -4.67 2.16 -4.05
C MET A 97 -3.20 2.54 -4.20
N TYR A 98 -2.49 1.73 -4.97
CA TYR A 98 -1.11 1.98 -5.39
C TYR A 98 -0.92 1.31 -6.77
N PRO A 99 -0.09 1.84 -7.69
CA PRO A 99 -0.08 1.43 -9.11
C PRO A 99 0.01 -0.08 -9.39
N TRP A 100 0.70 -0.84 -8.54
CA TRP A 100 0.89 -2.29 -8.69
C TRP A 100 0.04 -3.16 -7.73
N LEU A 101 -0.92 -2.57 -7.05
CA LEU A 101 -1.88 -3.26 -6.19
C LEU A 101 -3.29 -3.17 -6.75
N PRO A 102 -4.09 -4.25 -6.66
CA PRO A 102 -5.52 -4.13 -6.85
C PRO A 102 -6.12 -3.18 -5.80
N THR A 103 -6.97 -2.26 -6.25
CA THR A 103 -7.59 -1.23 -5.40
C THR A 103 -8.36 -1.85 -4.23
N ASN A 104 -8.15 -1.33 -3.02
CA ASN A 104 -8.69 -1.82 -1.74
C ASN A 104 -8.27 -3.26 -1.35
N MET A 105 -7.25 -3.83 -1.97
CA MET A 105 -6.81 -5.20 -1.67
C MET A 105 -5.47 -5.27 -0.95
N GLY A 106 -4.97 -4.16 -0.39
CA GLY A 106 -3.69 -4.11 0.31
C GLY A 106 -3.52 -5.19 1.38
N ASN A 107 -4.57 -5.47 2.17
CA ASN A 107 -4.54 -6.50 3.23
C ASN A 107 -4.18 -7.91 2.73
N TRP A 108 -4.56 -8.25 1.49
CA TRP A 108 -4.35 -9.59 0.92
C TRP A 108 -3.07 -9.71 0.08
N HIS A 109 -2.30 -8.63 -0.02
CA HIS A 109 -1.15 -8.52 -0.93
C HIS A 109 0.11 -7.91 -0.30
N LEU A 110 0.03 -7.43 0.94
CA LEU A 110 1.15 -6.78 1.64
C LEU A 110 1.31 -7.35 3.05
N ILE A 111 2.56 -7.49 3.47
CA ILE A 111 2.88 -7.66 4.89
C ILE A 111 2.84 -6.27 5.54
N GLY A 112 2.03 -6.11 6.58
CA GLY A 112 1.95 -4.90 7.38
C GLY A 112 2.97 -4.87 8.52
N ILE A 113 3.59 -3.72 8.73
CA ILE A 113 4.49 -3.42 9.85
C ILE A 113 3.96 -2.21 10.62
N GLU A 114 3.60 -2.40 11.87
CA GLU A 114 3.12 -1.36 12.78
C GLU A 114 4.21 -0.97 13.78
N CYS A 115 4.70 0.27 13.68
CA CYS A 115 5.67 0.80 14.63
C CYS A 115 4.96 1.48 15.80
N ALA A 116 5.32 1.13 17.04
CA ALA A 116 4.88 1.83 18.25
C ALA A 116 5.46 3.24 18.24
N ASN A 117 4.74 4.19 17.65
CA ASN A 117 5.18 5.56 17.46
C ASN A 117 3.94 6.46 17.35
N SER A 118 3.94 7.56 18.10
CA SER A 118 2.89 8.59 18.05
C SER A 118 2.81 9.33 16.71
N GLY A 119 3.87 9.22 15.90
CA GLY A 119 4.01 9.89 14.63
C GLY A 119 4.44 11.35 14.80
N THR A 120 4.89 11.94 13.70
CA THR A 120 5.16 13.38 13.58
C THR A 120 4.79 13.79 12.15
N SER A 121 4.35 15.03 11.96
CA SER A 121 3.83 15.55 10.67
C SER A 121 4.59 14.99 9.45
N PRO A 122 3.91 14.63 8.35
CA PRO A 122 4.58 14.20 7.12
C PRO A 122 5.54 15.23 6.52
N THR A 123 5.44 16.50 6.93
CA THR A 123 6.32 17.60 6.50
C THR A 123 7.51 17.83 7.43
N ALA A 124 7.59 17.09 8.54
CA ALA A 124 8.73 17.14 9.44
C ALA A 124 9.99 16.54 8.80
N PRO A 125 11.19 16.90 9.30
CA PRO A 125 12.43 16.24 8.91
C PRO A 125 12.34 14.72 9.03
N HIS A 126 12.99 14.01 8.10
CA HIS A 126 13.03 12.56 8.08
C HIS A 126 13.41 12.01 9.46
N ARG A 127 12.61 11.07 9.98
CA ARG A 127 12.78 10.42 11.30
C ARG A 127 12.64 11.33 12.52
N GLN A 128 12.04 12.52 12.42
CA GLN A 128 11.69 13.27 13.63
C GLN A 128 10.78 12.41 14.54
N ASN A 129 11.19 12.21 15.80
CA ASN A 129 10.57 11.30 16.77
C ASN A 129 10.66 9.79 16.43
N TRP A 130 11.58 9.37 15.57
CA TRP A 130 11.85 7.95 15.28
C TRP A 130 13.22 7.53 15.83
N PRO A 131 13.27 6.74 16.92
CA PRO A 131 14.51 6.20 17.46
C PRO A 131 15.24 5.38 16.41
N ASP A 132 16.57 5.47 16.44
CA ASP A 132 17.44 4.75 15.52
C ASP A 132 17.17 3.26 15.53
N ALA A 133 17.02 2.67 16.71
CA ALA A 133 16.76 1.24 16.84
C ALA A 133 15.45 0.81 16.17
N GLN A 134 14.36 1.56 16.36
CA GLN A 134 13.07 1.32 15.69
C GLN A 134 13.18 1.50 14.17
N TYR A 135 13.83 2.56 13.70
CA TYR A 135 14.00 2.81 12.27
C TYR A 135 14.83 1.72 11.58
N PHE A 136 16.00 1.38 12.13
CA PHE A 136 16.86 0.36 11.54
C PHE A 136 16.26 -1.05 11.65
N ALA A 137 15.45 -1.34 12.67
CA ALA A 137 14.64 -2.56 12.70
C ALA A 137 13.62 -2.60 11.55
N MET A 138 12.92 -1.50 11.29
CA MET A 138 12.00 -1.38 10.15
C MET A 138 12.71 -1.58 8.80
N VAL A 139 13.87 -0.96 8.60
CA VAL A 139 14.71 -1.13 7.39
C VAL A 139 15.08 -2.61 7.20
N ARG A 140 15.61 -3.27 8.24
CA ARG A 140 15.97 -4.70 8.20
C ARG A 140 14.77 -5.58 7.89
N CYS A 141 13.62 -5.36 8.54
CA CYS A 141 12.41 -6.13 8.26
C CYS A 141 11.99 -6.02 6.78
N CYS A 142 11.93 -4.78 6.26
CA CYS A 142 11.57 -4.55 4.86
C CYS A 142 12.57 -5.19 3.90
N ALA A 143 13.87 -5.08 4.17
CA ALA A 143 14.92 -5.68 3.35
C ALA A 143 14.85 -7.21 3.33
N ALA A 144 14.68 -7.84 4.50
CA ALA A 144 14.56 -9.28 4.64
C ALA A 144 13.38 -9.83 3.82
N ILE A 145 12.21 -9.20 3.96
CA ILE A 145 10.99 -9.57 3.23
C ILE A 145 11.19 -9.40 1.73
N ASN A 146 11.64 -8.22 1.28
CA ASN A 146 11.82 -7.93 -0.14
C ASN A 146 12.87 -8.86 -0.78
N ARG A 147 13.98 -9.14 -0.09
CA ARG A 147 14.99 -10.12 -0.52
C ARG A 147 14.40 -11.51 -0.66
N ARG A 148 13.57 -11.95 0.30
CA ARG A 148 12.87 -13.24 0.22
C ARG A 148 11.91 -13.28 -0.96
N LEU A 149 11.23 -12.18 -1.29
CA LEU A 149 10.33 -12.07 -2.44
C LEU A 149 11.07 -11.88 -3.79
N ALA A 150 12.41 -11.79 -3.77
CA ALA A 150 13.21 -11.38 -4.93
C ALA A 150 12.75 -10.04 -5.53
N GLN A 151 12.42 -9.07 -4.67
CA GLN A 151 11.92 -7.73 -5.04
C GLN A 151 12.81 -6.63 -4.48
N SER A 152 12.89 -5.49 -5.17
CA SER A 152 13.62 -4.29 -4.71
C SER A 152 12.83 -3.52 -3.65
N SER A 153 13.45 -2.47 -3.09
CA SER A 153 12.78 -1.58 -2.12
C SER A 153 11.54 -0.86 -2.67
N ALA A 154 11.36 -0.82 -3.99
CA ALA A 154 10.15 -0.31 -4.64
C ALA A 154 8.86 -1.06 -4.21
N ARG A 155 8.98 -2.21 -3.54
CA ARG A 155 7.88 -2.96 -2.93
C ARG A 155 7.57 -2.60 -1.47
N THR A 156 8.24 -1.59 -0.93
CA THR A 156 7.88 -1.00 0.36
C THR A 156 7.15 0.32 0.14
N ILE A 157 5.97 0.45 0.76
CA ILE A 157 5.13 1.66 0.71
C ILE A 157 4.70 2.07 2.11
N GLY A 158 4.44 3.36 2.32
CA GLY A 158 3.80 3.85 3.53
C GLY A 158 2.28 3.82 3.40
N HIS A 159 1.55 3.73 4.52
CA HIS A 159 0.08 3.79 4.48
C HIS A 159 -0.42 5.09 3.85
N LYS A 160 0.27 6.22 4.08
CA LYS A 160 0.00 7.52 3.46
C LYS A 160 0.03 7.50 1.93
N GLU A 161 0.90 6.69 1.34
CA GLU A 161 1.00 6.58 -0.12
C GLU A 161 -0.15 5.74 -0.70
N TYR A 162 -0.69 4.79 0.07
CA TYR A 162 -1.78 3.90 -0.36
C TYR A 162 -3.17 4.45 -0.03
N ALA A 163 -3.39 4.83 1.23
CA ALA A 163 -4.68 5.23 1.79
C ALA A 163 -4.76 6.72 2.13
N GLY A 164 -3.69 7.50 1.97
CA GLY A 164 -3.71 8.91 2.38
C GLY A 164 -4.79 9.73 1.68
N ARG A 165 -5.05 9.44 0.41
CA ARG A 165 -6.12 10.10 -0.36
C ARG A 165 -7.51 9.51 -0.09
N ALA A 166 -7.60 8.19 0.13
CA ALA A 166 -8.87 7.51 0.32
C ALA A 166 -9.43 7.66 1.75
N GLN A 167 -8.55 7.88 2.73
CA GLN A 167 -8.89 7.83 4.15
C GLN A 167 -8.21 8.94 4.98
N GLY A 168 -7.42 9.84 4.38
CA GLY A 168 -6.67 10.87 5.14
C GLY A 168 -5.50 10.31 5.96
N LYS A 169 -5.10 9.06 5.71
CA LYS A 169 -3.96 8.42 6.39
C LYS A 169 -2.66 9.16 6.11
N TRP A 170 -1.88 9.41 7.15
CA TRP A 170 -0.65 10.19 7.08
C TRP A 170 0.55 9.43 7.65
N ASP A 171 0.32 8.26 8.22
CA ASP A 171 1.35 7.36 8.70
C ASP A 171 2.15 6.72 7.54
N PRO A 172 3.46 6.47 7.68
CA PRO A 172 4.32 6.59 8.87
C PRO A 172 4.82 8.02 9.19
N GLY A 173 4.10 9.08 8.81
CA GLY A 173 4.40 10.45 9.24
C GLY A 173 5.71 10.96 8.67
N ALA A 174 6.59 11.44 9.56
CA ALA A 174 7.90 12.00 9.27
C ALA A 174 8.89 11.03 8.60
N ILE A 175 8.53 9.77 8.37
CA ILE A 175 9.35 8.91 7.51
C ILE A 175 9.16 9.34 6.04
N ASP A 176 10.17 10.03 5.52
CA ASP A 176 10.36 10.19 4.08
C ASP A 176 10.48 8.82 3.42
N MET A 177 9.58 8.52 2.48
CA MET A 177 9.47 7.19 1.88
C MET A 177 10.55 6.92 0.83
N ASP A 178 11.08 7.95 0.18
CA ASP A 178 12.13 7.78 -0.82
C ASP A 178 13.47 7.52 -0.14
N THR A 179 13.73 8.23 0.98
CA THR A 179 14.87 7.96 1.86
C THR A 179 14.79 6.56 2.46
N LEU A 180 13.61 6.18 2.98
CA LEU A 180 13.40 4.82 3.50
C LEU A 180 13.68 3.76 2.41
N ARG A 181 13.18 3.95 1.19
CA ARG A 181 13.44 3.02 0.08
C ARG A 181 14.91 2.99 -0.31
N ALA A 182 15.64 4.09 -0.24
CA ALA A 182 17.08 4.12 -0.48
C ALA A 182 17.83 3.30 0.57
N ASP A 183 17.52 3.47 1.85
CA ASP A 183 18.14 2.72 2.96
C ASP A 183 17.82 1.22 2.87
N ILE A 184 16.57 0.87 2.56
CA ILE A 184 16.17 -0.52 2.32
C ILE A 184 16.94 -1.10 1.13
N GLN A 185 17.10 -0.35 0.03
CA GLN A 185 17.82 -0.85 -1.14
C GLN A 185 19.31 -1.05 -0.83
N ALA A 186 19.92 -0.16 -0.05
CA ALA A 186 21.28 -0.32 0.43
C ALA A 186 21.43 -1.58 1.29
N GLN A 187 20.47 -1.84 2.18
CA GLN A 187 20.42 -3.07 2.99
C GLN A 187 20.20 -4.32 2.13
N ILE A 188 19.37 -4.25 1.07
CA ILE A 188 19.12 -5.35 0.14
C ILE A 188 20.39 -5.68 -0.68
N GLY A 189 21.08 -4.65 -1.17
CA GLY A 189 22.12 -4.77 -2.17
C GLY A 189 21.55 -5.09 -3.56
N THR A 190 22.19 -6.00 -4.30
CA THR A 190 21.78 -6.38 -5.65
C THR A 190 20.84 -7.59 -5.62
N ILE A 191 19.80 -7.57 -6.47
CA ILE A 191 18.91 -8.71 -6.70
C ILE A 191 19.25 -9.31 -8.06
N ALA A 192 19.96 -10.44 -8.07
CA ALA A 192 20.45 -11.05 -9.30
C ALA A 192 19.32 -11.49 -10.25
N ASN A 193 18.20 -11.99 -9.70
CA ASN A 193 17.06 -12.50 -10.47
C ASN A 193 15.76 -11.96 -9.87
N PRO A 194 15.34 -10.74 -10.23
CA PRO A 194 14.11 -10.16 -9.69
C PRO A 194 12.89 -10.98 -10.13
N ALA A 195 12.02 -11.33 -9.18
CA ALA A 195 10.80 -12.02 -9.50
C ALA A 195 9.88 -11.12 -10.35
N PRO A 196 9.11 -11.70 -11.31
CA PRO A 196 8.15 -10.93 -12.09
C PRO A 196 7.21 -10.21 -11.15
N THR A 197 6.98 -8.93 -11.42
CA THR A 197 6.08 -8.14 -10.60
C THR A 197 4.64 -8.46 -11.01
N PRO A 198 3.80 -9.03 -10.12
CA PRO A 198 2.42 -9.30 -10.47
C PRO A 198 1.71 -7.96 -10.65
N ARG A 199 1.54 -7.51 -11.90
CA ARG A 199 0.59 -6.46 -12.23
C ARG A 199 -0.80 -7.10 -12.25
N PRO A 200 -1.86 -6.38 -11.83
CA PRO A 200 -3.21 -6.85 -12.06
C PRO A 200 -3.37 -7.28 -13.53
N PRO A 201 -3.92 -8.48 -13.82
CA PRO A 201 -4.09 -8.92 -15.19
C PRO A 201 -4.93 -7.92 -15.99
N VAL A 202 -4.59 -7.81 -17.28
CA VAL A 202 -5.11 -6.85 -18.27
C VAL A 202 -6.65 -6.83 -18.27
N PRO A 203 -7.30 -5.64 -18.32
CA PRO A 203 -7.02 -4.53 -19.25
C PRO A 203 -5.96 -3.50 -18.79
N VAL A 204 -5.44 -3.64 -17.58
CA VAL A 204 -4.74 -2.59 -16.83
C VAL A 204 -3.31 -2.26 -17.28
N GLY A 205 -2.74 -2.91 -18.31
CA GLY A 205 -1.34 -2.69 -18.72
C GLY A 205 -0.98 -1.22 -18.96
N GLU A 206 -1.67 -0.56 -19.91
CA GLU A 206 -1.47 0.87 -20.20
C GLU A 206 -2.05 1.80 -19.12
N TYR A 207 -3.00 1.31 -18.32
CA TYR A 207 -3.70 2.08 -17.29
C TYR A 207 -3.10 1.97 -15.89
N ALA A 208 -2.06 1.16 -15.69
CA ALA A 208 -1.54 0.79 -14.38
C ALA A 208 -1.16 2.01 -13.53
N ASP A 209 -0.68 3.06 -14.19
CA ASP A 209 -0.23 4.30 -13.56
C ASP A 209 -1.32 5.40 -13.58
N VAL A 210 -2.53 5.11 -14.10
CA VAL A 210 -3.63 6.07 -14.10
C VAL A 210 -4.24 6.16 -12.72
N LEU A 211 -4.08 7.34 -12.14
CA LEU A 211 -4.70 7.73 -10.89
C LEU A 211 -5.15 9.19 -10.99
N LEU A 212 -6.45 9.41 -11.25
CA LEU A 212 -7.05 10.75 -11.29
C LEU A 212 -8.13 10.88 -10.23
N PHE A 213 -8.07 11.97 -9.46
CA PHE A 213 -9.03 12.28 -8.40
C PHE A 213 -8.93 13.79 -8.08
N ARG A 214 -9.91 14.34 -7.36
CA ARG A 214 -9.86 15.76 -6.92
C ARG A 214 -8.71 16.00 -5.94
N PRO A 215 -7.91 17.09 -6.05
CA PRO A 215 -8.07 18.25 -6.93
C PRO A 215 -7.09 18.26 -8.11
N MET A 216 -6.76 17.08 -8.67
CA MET A 216 -5.80 17.01 -9.76
C MET A 216 -6.22 17.87 -10.95
N GLN A 217 -5.21 18.35 -11.68
CA GLN A 217 -5.38 19.15 -12.87
C GLN A 217 -4.40 18.73 -13.97
N GLY A 218 -4.73 19.06 -15.22
CA GLY A 218 -3.84 18.90 -16.36
C GLY A 218 -4.45 18.12 -17.53
N PRO A 219 -3.62 17.82 -18.56
CA PRO A 219 -4.10 17.25 -19.82
C PRO A 219 -4.83 15.91 -19.66
N GLN A 220 -4.38 15.07 -18.71
CA GLN A 220 -4.99 13.77 -18.43
C GLN A 220 -6.40 13.91 -17.81
N VAL A 221 -6.66 14.98 -17.04
CA VAL A 221 -7.99 15.30 -16.52
C VAL A 221 -8.90 15.83 -17.62
N ALA A 222 -8.37 16.65 -18.53
CA ALA A 222 -9.13 17.12 -19.69
C ALA A 222 -9.57 15.94 -20.59
N GLU A 223 -8.70 14.92 -20.74
CA GLU A 223 -9.05 13.70 -21.45
C GLU A 223 -10.15 12.89 -20.74
N LEU A 224 -10.07 12.78 -19.41
CA LEU A 224 -11.14 12.20 -18.61
C LEU A 224 -12.48 12.91 -18.83
N GLN A 225 -12.50 14.24 -18.79
CA GLN A 225 -13.71 15.03 -18.98
C GLN A 225 -14.32 14.81 -20.38
N ARG A 226 -13.49 14.84 -21.43
CA ARG A 226 -13.94 14.49 -22.80
C ARG A 226 -14.54 13.11 -22.86
N ARG A 227 -13.88 12.13 -22.22
CA ARG A 227 -14.33 10.75 -22.27
C ARG A 227 -15.64 10.55 -21.51
N LEU A 228 -15.79 11.16 -20.34
CA LEU A 228 -17.02 11.15 -19.56
C LEU A 228 -18.18 11.78 -20.34
N ASN A 229 -18.00 12.94 -20.97
CA ASN A 229 -19.04 13.54 -21.81
C ASN A 229 -19.45 12.60 -22.95
N ALA A 230 -18.49 11.91 -23.58
CA ALA A 230 -18.77 10.97 -24.66
C ALA A 230 -19.52 9.69 -24.22
N VAL A 231 -19.38 9.25 -22.97
CA VAL A 231 -19.98 7.99 -22.48
C VAL A 231 -21.09 8.18 -21.45
N ASN A 232 -21.38 9.42 -21.05
CA ASN A 232 -22.42 9.74 -20.08
C ASN A 232 -23.81 9.50 -20.65
N ALA A 233 -24.77 9.31 -19.73
CA ALA A 233 -26.17 9.20 -20.12
C ALA A 233 -26.58 10.49 -20.85
N PRO A 234 -27.43 10.41 -21.90
CA PRO A 234 -27.85 11.59 -22.67
C PRO A 234 -28.50 12.70 -21.83
N SER A 235 -29.02 12.36 -20.65
CA SER A 235 -29.63 13.29 -19.70
C SER A 235 -28.65 13.93 -18.71
N ALA A 236 -27.38 13.54 -18.71
CA ALA A 236 -26.38 14.12 -17.83
C ALA A 236 -25.84 15.44 -18.41
N PRO A 237 -25.64 16.47 -17.58
CA PRO A 237 -25.02 17.71 -18.06
C PRO A 237 -23.57 17.47 -18.48
N ASP A 238 -23.16 18.12 -19.56
CA ASP A 238 -21.77 18.09 -20.01
C ASP A 238 -20.83 18.75 -19.00
N LEU A 239 -19.68 18.14 -18.78
CA LEU A 239 -18.58 18.74 -18.03
C LEU A 239 -17.88 19.78 -18.91
N ALA A 240 -17.48 20.89 -18.30
CA ALA A 240 -16.44 21.74 -18.89
C ALA A 240 -15.14 20.93 -19.02
N VAL A 241 -14.48 21.02 -20.18
CA VAL A 241 -13.18 20.39 -20.44
C VAL A 241 -12.08 21.38 -20.07
N ASP A 242 -12.01 21.72 -18.79
CA ASP A 242 -11.08 22.69 -18.22
C ASP A 242 -9.79 22.06 -17.67
N GLY A 243 -9.71 20.73 -17.69
CA GLY A 243 -8.60 20.00 -17.12
C GLY A 243 -8.54 20.06 -15.59
N MET A 244 -9.61 20.45 -14.90
CA MET A 244 -9.70 20.51 -13.44
C MET A 244 -10.61 19.40 -12.90
N PHE A 245 -10.09 18.58 -11.99
CA PHE A 245 -10.87 17.52 -11.37
C PHE A 245 -11.67 18.08 -10.19
N GLY A 246 -12.69 18.89 -10.48
CA GLY A 246 -13.54 19.54 -9.49
C GLY A 246 -14.81 18.77 -9.10
N PRO A 247 -15.71 19.41 -8.31
CA PRO A 247 -17.13 19.17 -8.16
C PRO A 247 -17.76 18.05 -9.01
N LEU A 248 -17.97 18.51 -10.24
CA LEU A 248 -18.79 17.90 -11.27
C LEU A 248 -18.07 16.71 -11.91
N THR A 249 -16.76 16.81 -12.12
CA THR A 249 -15.94 15.71 -12.66
C THR A 249 -16.02 14.48 -11.75
N GLU A 250 -15.89 14.64 -10.43
CA GLU A 250 -16.03 13.53 -9.49
C GLU A 250 -17.44 12.92 -9.50
N ALA A 251 -18.48 13.76 -9.52
CA ALA A 251 -19.86 13.30 -9.61
C ALA A 251 -20.11 12.47 -10.88
N ALA A 252 -19.56 12.91 -12.02
CA ALA A 252 -19.64 12.19 -13.28
C ALA A 252 -18.86 10.87 -13.25
N VAL A 253 -17.68 10.81 -12.62
CA VAL A 253 -16.94 9.55 -12.41
C VAL A 253 -17.76 8.58 -11.58
N ARG A 254 -18.35 9.02 -10.46
CA ARG A 254 -19.21 8.18 -9.61
C ARG A 254 -20.42 7.67 -10.40
N ALA A 255 -21.04 8.52 -11.21
CA ALA A 255 -22.15 8.11 -12.07
C ALA A 255 -21.74 7.06 -13.12
N PHE A 256 -20.54 7.18 -13.69
CA PHE A 256 -19.96 6.16 -14.57
C PHE A 256 -19.71 4.85 -13.84
N GLN A 257 -19.04 4.90 -12.70
CA GLN A 257 -18.76 3.71 -11.89
C GLN A 257 -20.04 2.95 -11.52
N ARG A 258 -21.12 3.65 -11.15
CA ARG A 258 -22.43 3.04 -10.81
C ARG A 258 -23.02 2.25 -11.97
N ARG A 259 -22.93 2.77 -13.20
CA ARG A 259 -23.61 2.16 -14.37
C ARG A 259 -22.79 1.07 -15.06
N THR A 260 -21.47 1.07 -14.90
CA THR A 260 -20.57 0.18 -15.64
C THR A 260 -20.55 -1.26 -15.07
N GLY A 261 -20.94 -1.46 -13.81
CA GLY A 261 -20.89 -2.77 -13.14
C GLY A 261 -19.45 -3.21 -12.88
N GLY A 262 -19.21 -3.90 -11.76
CA GLY A 262 -17.85 -4.36 -11.39
C GLY A 262 -16.84 -3.27 -11.01
N LEU A 263 -17.24 -1.99 -11.03
CA LEU A 263 -16.44 -0.86 -10.54
C LEU A 263 -16.91 -0.43 -9.14
N LYS A 264 -15.95 -0.04 -8.28
CA LYS A 264 -16.26 0.63 -7.02
C LYS A 264 -16.69 2.07 -7.30
N VAL A 265 -17.73 2.53 -6.62
CA VAL A 265 -18.28 3.89 -6.74
C VAL A 265 -17.59 4.83 -5.76
N ASP A 266 -16.32 5.12 -5.98
CA ASP A 266 -15.48 5.94 -5.10
C ASP A 266 -15.09 7.31 -5.67
N GLY A 267 -15.44 7.61 -6.92
CA GLY A 267 -15.11 8.87 -7.58
C GLY A 267 -13.66 8.98 -8.02
N ILE A 268 -12.89 7.89 -7.91
CA ILE A 268 -11.48 7.85 -8.29
C ILE A 268 -11.31 7.08 -9.61
N VAL A 269 -10.58 7.70 -10.54
CA VAL A 269 -10.20 7.07 -11.78
C VAL A 269 -8.88 6.35 -11.58
N GLY A 270 -8.96 5.17 -10.96
CA GLY A 270 -7.88 4.19 -10.95
C GLY A 270 -7.88 3.33 -12.23
N PRO A 271 -6.99 2.34 -12.34
CA PRO A 271 -6.77 1.63 -13.59
C PRO A 271 -8.00 0.88 -14.13
N ALA A 272 -8.84 0.31 -13.26
CA ALA A 272 -10.08 -0.35 -13.66
C ALA A 272 -11.10 0.64 -14.25
N THR A 273 -11.27 1.81 -13.62
CA THR A 273 -12.13 2.88 -14.13
C THR A 273 -11.57 3.40 -15.46
N ALA A 274 -10.25 3.57 -15.56
CA ALA A 274 -9.59 4.07 -16.76
C ALA A 274 -9.70 3.09 -17.95
N ALA A 275 -9.51 1.80 -17.69
CA ALA A 275 -9.74 0.74 -18.65
C ALA A 275 -11.19 0.69 -19.13
N ALA A 276 -12.16 0.77 -18.21
CA ALA A 276 -13.56 0.78 -18.57
C ALA A 276 -13.95 2.03 -19.38
N LEU A 277 -13.31 3.17 -19.09
CA LEU A 277 -13.45 4.38 -19.90
C LEU A 277 -12.70 4.29 -21.23
N LYS A 278 -11.75 3.37 -21.41
CA LYS A 278 -10.79 3.36 -22.53
C LYS A 278 -10.10 4.72 -22.67
N LEU A 279 -9.56 5.20 -21.55
CA LEU A 279 -8.88 6.50 -21.47
C LEU A 279 -7.65 6.54 -22.39
N LYS A 280 -7.42 7.64 -23.10
CA LYS A 280 -6.11 7.84 -23.73
C LYS A 280 -5.13 8.25 -22.65
N VAL A 281 -4.07 7.47 -22.45
CA VAL A 281 -3.04 7.77 -21.45
C VAL A 281 -1.97 8.63 -22.11
N ALA A 282 -1.73 9.81 -21.57
CA ALA A 282 -0.61 10.65 -22.00
C ALA A 282 0.72 9.89 -21.74
N PRO A 283 1.75 10.08 -22.58
CA PRO A 283 3.07 9.51 -22.31
C PRO A 283 3.52 9.90 -20.90
N ALA A 284 4.13 8.98 -20.18
CA ALA A 284 4.77 9.30 -18.90
C ALA A 284 5.75 10.46 -19.15
N ALA A 285 5.66 11.53 -18.34
CA ALA A 285 6.66 12.57 -18.36
C ALA A 285 8.02 11.91 -18.05
N ALA A 286 8.98 12.12 -18.94
CA ALA A 286 10.34 11.60 -18.81
C ALA A 286 11.06 12.20 -17.60
#